data_AF-A0A7K2X8L0-F1
#
_entry.id   AF-A0A7K2X8L0-F1
#
_cell.length_a   1.000
_cell.length_b   1.000
_cell.length_c   1.000
_cell.angle_alpha   90.00
_cell.angle_beta   90.00
_cell.angle_gamma   90.00
#
_symmetry.space_group_name_H-M   'P 1'
#
loop_
_entity.id
_entity.type
_entity.pdbx_description
1 polymer ?
#
loop_
_entity_poly.entity_id
_entity_poly.type
_entity_poly.pdbx_seq_one_letter_code
_entity_poly.pdbx_strand_id
1 'polypeptide(L)'
;DLAELLPQWLALADEHGYKAPPAALPALLDAARARTDLRAPALRFAGPRGLWLARLNPEWRFALRGTGTAGALPSPGDTEAVRALWDEGLFAERVALLTAVRDEDPAAGLALLASTWAAERAEDRLMFLDSLRAGLSDADEEFLEAALGDRSRNVRATAAELLSALPSSALAGRMADRALTCVGPDRTADVPTIAVEAPHECDAAMRRDGVVAVPPAGRGERSWW
;
A
#
# COMPACT_ATOMS: atom_id res chain seq x y z
N ASP A 1 11.67 10.26 12.12
CA ASP A 1 11.90 8.89 12.65
C ASP A 1 12.87 8.17 11.68
N LEU A 2 13.83 7.36 12.15
CA LEU A 2 14.80 6.72 11.24
C LEU A 2 14.11 5.75 10.26
N ALA A 3 12.94 5.22 10.65
CA ALA A 3 12.11 4.35 9.82
C ALA A 3 11.53 5.07 8.58
N GLU A 4 11.36 6.40 8.62
CA GLU A 4 10.86 7.19 7.49
C GLU A 4 11.89 7.36 6.38
N LEU A 5 13.19 7.16 6.70
CA LEU A 5 14.30 7.28 5.74
C LEU A 5 14.60 5.98 4.98
N LEU A 6 13.94 4.88 5.37
CA LEU A 6 14.18 3.56 4.80
C LEU A 6 13.86 3.47 3.29
N PRO A 7 12.76 4.06 2.76
CA PRO A 7 12.52 4.10 1.32
C PRO A 7 13.64 4.79 0.54
N GLN A 8 14.10 5.96 0.99
CA GLN A 8 15.12 6.77 0.33
C GLN A 8 16.48 6.05 0.38
N TRP A 9 16.80 5.43 1.51
CA TRP A 9 18.01 4.64 1.63
C TRP A 9 18.02 3.43 0.69
N LEU A 10 16.91 2.69 0.59
CA LEU A 10 16.80 1.56 -0.33
C LEU A 10 16.92 2.00 -1.80
N ALA A 11 16.30 3.12 -2.16
CA ALA A 11 16.43 3.69 -3.50
C ALA A 11 17.89 4.02 -3.85
N LEU A 12 18.61 4.70 -2.94
CA LEU A 12 20.03 4.99 -3.10
C LEU A 12 20.89 3.72 -3.15
N ALA A 13 20.55 2.72 -2.35
CA ALA A 13 21.30 1.46 -2.30
C ALA A 13 21.16 0.66 -3.61
N ASP A 14 19.96 0.64 -4.19
CA ASP A 14 19.71 0.07 -5.51
C ASP A 14 20.48 0.84 -6.60
N GLU A 15 20.46 2.18 -6.57
CA GLU A 15 21.15 3.05 -7.54
C GLU A 15 22.67 2.81 -7.55
N HIS A 16 23.27 2.64 -6.37
CA HIS A 16 24.70 2.35 -6.23
C HIS A 16 25.05 0.87 -6.39
N GLY A 17 24.08 -0.01 -6.65
CA GLY A 17 24.32 -1.44 -6.85
C GLY A 17 24.80 -2.17 -5.59
N TYR A 18 24.47 -1.65 -4.40
CA TYR A 18 24.78 -2.32 -3.15
C TYR A 18 23.99 -3.62 -3.00
N LYS A 19 24.48 -4.49 -2.12
CA LYS A 19 23.86 -5.80 -1.84
C LYS A 19 23.50 -5.91 -0.38
N ALA A 20 22.30 -6.43 -0.11
CA ALA A 20 21.87 -6.71 1.25
C ALA A 20 22.84 -7.67 1.97
N PRO A 21 23.36 -7.30 3.15
CA PRO A 21 24.08 -8.23 4.00
C PRO A 21 23.20 -9.45 4.31
N PRO A 22 23.71 -10.69 4.26
CA PRO A 22 22.87 -11.88 4.42
C PRO A 22 22.07 -11.91 5.73
N ALA A 23 22.67 -11.42 6.83
CA ALA A 23 22.02 -11.36 8.14
C ALA A 23 20.86 -10.35 8.22
N ALA A 24 20.81 -9.37 7.32
CA ALA A 24 19.76 -8.35 7.30
C ALA A 24 18.52 -8.76 6.49
N LEU A 25 18.61 -9.85 5.70
CA LEU A 25 17.52 -10.29 4.82
C LEU A 25 16.19 -10.60 5.55
N PRO A 26 16.17 -11.30 6.70
CA PRO A 26 14.92 -11.54 7.42
C PRO A 26 14.23 -10.23 7.83
N ALA A 27 14.97 -9.30 8.44
CA ALA A 27 14.44 -8.01 8.87
C ALA A 27 13.94 -7.15 7.69
N LEU A 28 14.66 -7.20 6.55
CA LEU A 28 14.25 -6.52 5.33
C LEU A 28 12.94 -7.11 4.75
N LEU A 29 12.80 -8.43 4.74
CA LEU A 29 11.58 -9.10 4.29
C LEU A 29 10.39 -8.85 5.24
N ASP A 30 10.64 -8.80 6.54
CA ASP A 30 9.62 -8.43 7.53
C ASP A 30 9.18 -6.97 7.40
N ALA A 31 10.12 -6.06 7.15
CA ALA A 31 9.82 -4.66 6.86
C ALA A 31 8.96 -4.54 5.60
N ALA A 32 9.35 -5.21 4.50
CA ALA A 32 8.57 -5.26 3.26
C ALA A 32 7.19 -5.93 3.45
N ARG A 33 7.07 -6.91 4.34
CA ARG A 33 5.77 -7.53 4.68
C ARG A 33 4.87 -6.51 5.36
N ALA A 34 5.41 -5.77 6.34
CA ALA A 34 4.68 -4.81 7.17
C ALA A 34 4.35 -3.50 6.43
N ARG A 35 5.18 -3.10 5.46
CA ARG A 35 5.10 -1.84 4.73
C ARG A 35 5.12 -2.07 3.24
N THR A 36 3.97 -1.91 2.61
CA THR A 36 3.74 -2.19 1.18
C THR A 36 4.63 -1.30 0.31
N ASP A 37 4.75 -0.02 0.66
CA ASP A 37 5.61 0.98 -0.01
C ASP A 37 7.09 0.55 -0.12
N LEU A 38 7.57 -0.31 0.77
CA LEU A 38 8.94 -0.80 0.78
C LEU A 38 9.15 -2.06 -0.08
N ARG A 39 8.10 -2.75 -0.52
CA ARG A 39 8.23 -4.10 -1.10
C ARG A 39 9.11 -4.14 -2.34
N ALA A 40 8.76 -3.36 -3.36
CA ALA A 40 9.51 -3.33 -4.61
C ALA A 40 11.00 -3.00 -4.39
N PRO A 41 11.38 -1.89 -3.71
CA PRO A 41 12.79 -1.58 -3.47
C PRO A 41 13.48 -2.60 -2.55
N ALA A 42 12.80 -3.10 -1.52
CA ALA A 42 13.38 -4.12 -0.63
C ALA A 42 13.68 -5.43 -1.36
N LEU A 43 12.80 -5.87 -2.27
CA LEU A 43 12.99 -7.12 -3.02
C LEU A 43 14.12 -7.01 -4.05
N ARG A 44 14.28 -5.86 -4.71
CA ARG A 44 15.45 -5.58 -5.57
C ARG A 44 16.75 -5.65 -4.77
N PHE A 45 16.80 -4.95 -3.64
CA PHE A 45 17.97 -4.93 -2.76
C PHE A 45 18.29 -6.32 -2.15
N ALA A 46 17.25 -7.11 -1.83
CA ALA A 46 17.38 -8.46 -1.29
C ALA A 46 17.93 -9.47 -2.32
N GLY A 47 17.60 -9.28 -3.60
CA GLY A 47 18.09 -10.06 -4.72
C GLY A 47 17.80 -11.57 -4.63
N PRO A 48 18.56 -12.41 -5.36
CA PRO A 48 18.30 -13.86 -5.43
C PRO A 48 18.32 -14.58 -4.09
N ARG A 49 19.13 -14.11 -3.12
CA ARG A 49 19.22 -14.73 -1.79
C ARG A 49 17.98 -14.44 -0.95
N GLY A 50 17.42 -13.22 -1.03
CA GLY A 50 16.13 -12.91 -0.41
C GLY A 50 14.99 -13.75 -0.98
N LEU A 51 14.97 -13.93 -2.30
CA LEU A 51 13.99 -14.78 -2.97
C LEU A 51 14.14 -16.26 -2.58
N TRP A 52 15.37 -16.78 -2.51
CA TRP A 52 15.62 -18.13 -1.99
C TRP A 52 15.09 -18.28 -0.57
N LEU A 53 15.38 -17.31 0.31
CA LEU A 53 14.95 -17.32 1.69
C LEU A 53 13.41 -17.27 1.81
N ALA A 54 12.74 -16.48 0.96
CA ALA A 54 11.29 -16.40 0.92
C ALA A 54 10.59 -17.73 0.55
N ARG A 55 11.27 -18.65 -0.16
CA ARG A 55 10.73 -20.00 -0.43
C ARG A 55 10.64 -20.87 0.81
N LEU A 56 11.40 -20.54 1.86
CA LEU A 56 11.49 -21.32 3.09
C LEU A 56 10.51 -20.85 4.18
N ASN A 57 9.89 -19.67 4.02
CA ASN A 57 8.99 -19.09 5.02
C ASN A 57 7.65 -18.66 4.37
N PRO A 58 6.51 -19.27 4.76
CA PRO A 58 5.18 -18.90 4.26
C PRO A 58 4.84 -17.40 4.40
N GLU A 59 5.34 -16.72 5.43
CA GLU A 59 5.08 -15.30 5.67
C GLU A 59 5.70 -14.37 4.61
N TRP A 60 6.70 -14.86 3.87
CA TRP A 60 7.41 -14.10 2.84
C TRP A 60 6.99 -14.49 1.41
N ARG A 61 5.92 -15.26 1.24
CA ARG A 61 5.44 -15.67 -0.10
C ARG A 61 5.16 -14.52 -1.05
N PHE A 62 4.82 -13.34 -0.53
CA PHE A 62 4.65 -12.12 -1.33
C PHE A 62 5.90 -11.80 -2.19
N ALA A 63 7.11 -12.10 -1.69
CA ALA A 63 8.36 -11.87 -2.38
C ALA A 63 8.52 -12.69 -3.67
N LEU A 64 7.85 -13.83 -3.74
CA LEU A 64 7.92 -14.76 -4.87
C LEU A 64 6.91 -14.43 -5.98
N ARG A 65 5.91 -13.60 -5.68
CA ARG A 65 4.85 -13.26 -6.65
C ARG A 65 5.38 -12.37 -7.78
N GLY A 66 6.50 -11.66 -7.59
CA GLY A 66 7.10 -10.76 -8.59
C GLY A 66 8.28 -11.33 -9.41
N THR A 67 8.60 -12.63 -9.32
CA THR A 67 9.85 -13.19 -9.90
C THR A 67 9.70 -13.84 -11.27
N GLY A 68 8.59 -13.60 -11.98
CA GLY A 68 8.46 -14.03 -13.37
C GLY A 68 9.38 -13.19 -14.26
N THR A 69 10.16 -13.81 -15.14
CA THR A 69 10.73 -13.09 -16.29
C THR A 69 9.57 -12.55 -17.10
N ALA A 70 9.37 -11.24 -17.09
CA ALA A 70 8.43 -10.61 -18.00
C ALA A 70 8.84 -11.02 -19.42
N GLY A 71 8.02 -11.83 -20.09
CA GLY A 71 8.08 -11.95 -21.54
C GLY A 71 7.89 -10.57 -22.18
N ALA A 72 8.03 -10.48 -23.50
CA ALA A 72 7.67 -9.23 -24.18
C ALA A 72 6.21 -8.89 -23.84
N LEU A 73 6.00 -7.77 -23.14
CA LEU A 73 4.66 -7.28 -22.83
C LEU A 73 3.98 -6.86 -24.15
N PRO A 74 2.67 -7.12 -24.31
CA PRO A 74 1.92 -6.59 -25.43
C PRO A 74 1.92 -5.05 -25.37
N SER A 75 1.72 -4.43 -26.54
CA SER A 75 1.44 -2.99 -26.60
C SER A 75 0.15 -2.71 -25.81
N PRO A 76 0.10 -1.68 -24.94
CA PRO A 76 -1.13 -1.35 -24.23
C PRO A 76 -2.34 -1.07 -25.13
N GLY A 77 -2.10 -0.59 -26.37
CA GLY A 77 -3.14 -0.41 -27.38
C GLY A 77 -3.69 -1.72 -27.98
N ASP A 78 -3.00 -2.85 -27.82
CA ASP A 78 -3.46 -4.17 -28.28
C ASP A 78 -4.39 -4.82 -27.24
N THR A 79 -5.66 -4.40 -27.26
CA THR A 79 -6.66 -4.81 -26.27
C THR A 79 -6.82 -6.33 -26.18
N GLU A 80 -6.68 -7.06 -27.29
CA GLU A 80 -6.83 -8.51 -27.31
C GLU A 80 -5.64 -9.19 -26.62
N ALA A 81 -4.42 -8.79 -26.96
CA ALA A 81 -3.22 -9.33 -26.33
C ALA A 81 -3.10 -8.94 -24.85
N VAL A 82 -3.50 -7.72 -24.49
CA VAL A 82 -3.61 -7.27 -23.09
C VAL A 82 -4.56 -8.17 -22.31
N ARG A 83 -5.76 -8.46 -22.83
CA ARG A 83 -6.72 -9.34 -22.16
C ARG A 83 -6.19 -10.77 -22.03
N ALA A 84 -5.62 -11.33 -23.09
CA ALA A 84 -5.05 -12.67 -23.07
C ALA A 84 -3.97 -12.80 -21.98
N LEU A 85 -3.02 -11.85 -21.91
CA LEU A 85 -1.98 -11.86 -20.88
C LEU A 85 -2.56 -11.58 -19.48
N TRP A 86 -3.59 -10.75 -19.36
CA TRP A 86 -4.24 -10.49 -18.07
C TRP A 86 -4.95 -11.73 -17.50
N ASP A 87 -5.62 -12.50 -18.35
CA ASP A 87 -6.42 -13.66 -17.93
C ASP A 87 -5.56 -14.92 -17.72
N GLU A 88 -4.55 -15.13 -18.56
CA GLU A 88 -3.75 -16.36 -18.58
C GLU A 88 -2.34 -16.18 -17.97
N GLY A 89 -1.88 -14.94 -17.85
CA GLY A 89 -0.53 -14.63 -17.43
C GLY A 89 -0.26 -14.95 -15.97
N LEU A 90 1.02 -15.18 -15.66
CA LEU A 90 1.48 -15.28 -14.29
C LEU A 90 1.26 -13.96 -13.57
N PHE A 91 1.13 -14.00 -12.24
CA PHE A 91 0.91 -12.80 -11.44
C PHE A 91 1.94 -11.68 -11.71
N ALA A 92 3.22 -12.03 -11.83
CA ALA A 92 4.28 -11.07 -12.15
C ALA A 92 4.06 -10.38 -13.52
N GLU A 93 3.60 -11.15 -14.52
CA GLU A 93 3.31 -10.63 -15.86
C GLU A 93 2.08 -9.73 -15.82
N ARG A 94 1.05 -10.10 -15.05
CA ARG A 94 -0.15 -9.28 -14.83
C ARG A 94 0.19 -7.95 -14.15
N VAL A 95 1.06 -7.95 -13.13
CA VAL A 95 1.51 -6.69 -12.50
C VAL A 95 2.29 -5.83 -13.48
N ALA A 96 3.23 -6.43 -14.23
CA ALA A 96 4.02 -5.69 -15.22
C ALA A 96 3.13 -5.12 -16.34
N LEU A 97 2.15 -5.89 -16.80
CA LEU A 97 1.13 -5.47 -17.75
C LEU A 97 0.28 -4.32 -17.20
N LEU A 98 -0.22 -4.43 -15.97
CA LEU A 98 -1.01 -3.38 -15.33
C LEU A 98 -0.22 -2.08 -15.22
N THR A 99 1.05 -2.15 -14.82
CA THR A 99 1.94 -0.98 -14.81
C THR A 99 2.09 -0.37 -16.20
N ALA A 100 2.40 -1.17 -17.22
CA ALA A 100 2.55 -0.69 -18.59
C ALA A 100 1.27 -0.07 -19.16
N VAL A 101 0.11 -0.67 -18.90
CA VAL A 101 -1.19 -0.12 -19.33
C VAL A 101 -1.49 1.18 -18.60
N ARG A 102 -1.22 1.26 -17.29
CA ARG A 102 -1.45 2.48 -16.50
C ARG A 102 -0.53 3.63 -16.89
N ASP A 103 0.70 3.35 -17.30
CA ASP A 103 1.64 4.38 -17.76
C ASP A 103 1.13 5.08 -19.04
N GLU A 104 0.35 4.39 -19.87
CA GLU A 104 -0.25 4.94 -21.10
C GLU A 104 -1.68 5.45 -20.90
N ASP A 105 -2.54 4.65 -20.25
CA ASP A 105 -3.93 4.96 -19.95
C ASP A 105 -4.29 4.46 -18.52
N PRO A 106 -4.23 5.35 -17.52
CA PRO A 106 -4.56 5.02 -16.13
C PRO A 106 -5.97 4.45 -15.95
N ALA A 107 -6.94 4.94 -16.73
CA ALA A 107 -8.34 4.53 -16.63
C ALA A 107 -8.53 3.12 -17.18
N ALA A 108 -7.89 2.79 -18.31
CA ALA A 108 -7.88 1.43 -18.86
C ALA A 108 -7.23 0.44 -17.88
N GLY A 109 -6.11 0.82 -17.26
CA GLY A 109 -5.46 -0.01 -16.26
C GLY A 109 -6.32 -0.25 -15.01
N LEU A 110 -6.99 0.79 -14.52
CA LEU A 110 -7.93 0.66 -13.39
C LEU A 110 -9.12 -0.23 -13.74
N ALA A 111 -9.70 -0.09 -14.94
CA ALA A 111 -10.77 -0.95 -15.42
C ALA A 111 -10.34 -2.42 -15.54
N LEU A 112 -9.11 -2.66 -16.03
CA LEU A 112 -8.52 -4.00 -16.10
C LEU A 112 -8.40 -4.62 -14.70
N LEU A 113 -7.88 -3.88 -13.72
CA LEU A 113 -7.79 -4.33 -12.32
C LEU A 113 -9.18 -4.63 -11.74
N ALA A 114 -10.12 -3.70 -11.89
CA ALA A 114 -11.48 -3.83 -11.35
C ALA A 114 -12.21 -5.08 -11.90
N SER A 115 -11.95 -5.47 -13.15
CA SER A 115 -12.61 -6.60 -13.82
C SER A 115 -12.42 -7.95 -13.12
N THR A 116 -11.31 -8.14 -12.42
CA THR A 116 -10.97 -9.42 -11.74
C THR A 116 -10.94 -9.31 -10.23
N TRP A 117 -11.04 -8.10 -9.68
CA TRP A 117 -10.81 -7.79 -8.26
C TRP A 117 -11.54 -8.72 -7.28
N ALA A 118 -12.81 -9.03 -7.54
CA ALA A 118 -13.61 -9.87 -6.65
C ALA A 118 -13.15 -11.34 -6.61
N ALA A 119 -12.54 -11.83 -7.69
CA ALA A 119 -12.02 -13.19 -7.80
C ALA A 119 -10.59 -13.32 -7.23
N GLU A 120 -9.87 -12.20 -7.13
CA GLU A 120 -8.49 -12.19 -6.67
C GLU A 120 -8.35 -12.59 -5.19
N ARG A 121 -7.24 -13.26 -4.88
CA ARG A 121 -6.89 -13.59 -3.49
C ARG A 121 -6.44 -12.32 -2.77
N ALA A 122 -6.55 -12.32 -1.44
CA ALA A 122 -6.21 -11.15 -0.63
C ALA A 122 -4.77 -10.66 -0.83
N GLU A 123 -3.82 -11.58 -1.02
CA GLU A 123 -2.41 -11.24 -1.31
C GLU A 123 -2.24 -10.60 -2.69
N ASP A 124 -2.97 -11.09 -3.70
CA ASP A 124 -2.90 -10.56 -5.07
C ASP A 124 -3.54 -9.17 -5.14
N ARG A 125 -4.71 -9.01 -4.53
CA ARG A 125 -5.36 -7.71 -4.32
C ARG A 125 -4.44 -6.67 -3.69
N LEU A 126 -3.73 -7.07 -2.64
CA LEU A 126 -2.79 -6.19 -1.95
C LEU A 126 -1.64 -5.76 -2.87
N MET A 127 -1.10 -6.69 -3.67
CA MET A 127 0.00 -6.42 -4.60
C MET A 127 -0.46 -5.58 -5.80
N PHE A 128 -1.68 -5.79 -6.32
CA PHE A 128 -2.24 -4.93 -7.36
C PHE A 128 -2.54 -3.52 -6.84
N LEU A 129 -3.09 -3.36 -5.63
CA LEU A 129 -3.26 -2.03 -5.03
C LEU A 129 -1.94 -1.29 -4.89
N ASP A 130 -0.89 -1.99 -4.46
CA ASP A 130 0.44 -1.39 -4.31
C ASP A 130 0.98 -0.84 -5.64
N SER A 131 0.62 -1.46 -6.77
CA SER A 131 0.99 -0.97 -8.11
C SER A 131 0.33 0.36 -8.49
N LEU A 132 -0.81 0.73 -7.86
CA LEU A 132 -1.48 2.00 -8.10
C LEU A 132 -0.73 3.21 -7.53
N ARG A 133 0.28 3.02 -6.67
CA ARG A 133 1.13 4.11 -6.16
C ARG A 133 1.77 4.90 -7.30
N ALA A 134 2.21 4.20 -8.34
CA ALA A 134 2.71 4.83 -9.56
C ALA A 134 1.52 5.38 -10.36
N GLY A 135 1.56 6.69 -10.62
CA GLY A 135 0.47 7.37 -11.34
C GLY A 135 -0.84 7.44 -10.56
N LEU A 136 -0.80 7.39 -9.23
CA LEU A 136 -1.98 7.56 -8.38
C LEU A 136 -2.68 8.90 -8.70
N SER A 137 -3.99 8.85 -8.91
CA SER A 137 -4.79 10.03 -9.27
C SER A 137 -6.19 9.99 -8.67
N ASP A 138 -6.90 11.10 -8.75
CA ASP A 138 -8.30 11.21 -8.29
C ASP A 138 -9.23 10.21 -9.01
N ALA A 139 -8.87 9.74 -10.22
CA ALA A 139 -9.63 8.72 -10.93
C ALA A 139 -9.62 7.35 -10.22
N ASP A 140 -8.65 7.10 -9.35
CA ASP A 140 -8.54 5.85 -8.58
C ASP A 140 -9.43 5.86 -7.32
N GLU A 141 -9.99 7.02 -6.93
CA GLU A 141 -10.67 7.22 -5.64
C GLU A 141 -11.86 6.27 -5.44
N GLU A 142 -12.77 6.17 -6.42
CA GLU A 142 -13.98 5.35 -6.29
C GLU A 142 -13.63 3.88 -6.03
N PHE A 143 -12.63 3.37 -6.74
CA PHE A 143 -12.13 2.01 -6.56
C PHE A 143 -11.50 1.81 -5.19
N LEU A 144 -10.69 2.77 -4.71
CA LEU A 144 -10.05 2.70 -3.41
C LEU A 144 -11.05 2.81 -2.25
N GLU A 145 -12.08 3.64 -2.36
CA GLU A 145 -13.17 3.73 -1.37
C GLU A 145 -13.95 2.42 -1.26
N ALA A 146 -14.17 1.72 -2.38
CA ALA A 146 -14.72 0.37 -2.37
C ALA A 146 -13.76 -0.62 -1.68
N ALA A 147 -12.44 -0.50 -1.91
CA ALA A 147 -11.42 -1.34 -1.30
C ALA A 147 -11.28 -1.16 0.23
N LEU A 148 -11.74 -0.05 0.81
CA LEU A 148 -11.88 0.09 2.27
C LEU A 148 -12.88 -0.93 2.86
N GLY A 149 -13.77 -1.50 2.05
CA GLY A 149 -14.68 -2.57 2.44
C GLY A 149 -14.09 -3.99 2.36
N ASP A 150 -12.82 -4.15 1.97
CA ASP A 150 -12.24 -5.47 1.74
C ASP A 150 -12.21 -6.32 3.03
N ARG A 151 -12.34 -7.64 2.90
CA ARG A 151 -12.23 -8.59 4.02
C ARG A 151 -10.84 -8.60 4.65
N SER A 152 -9.79 -8.39 3.85
CA SER A 152 -8.40 -8.38 4.30
C SER A 152 -8.02 -7.05 4.96
N ARG A 153 -7.52 -7.11 6.20
CA ARG A 153 -7.02 -5.92 6.92
C ARG A 153 -5.92 -5.19 6.16
N ASN A 154 -5.00 -5.92 5.54
CA ASN A 154 -3.87 -5.30 4.82
C ASN A 154 -4.32 -4.59 3.54
N VAL A 155 -5.34 -5.13 2.86
CA VAL A 155 -5.95 -4.51 1.68
C VAL A 155 -6.62 -3.19 2.08
N ARG A 156 -7.45 -3.21 3.13
CA ARG A 156 -8.09 -1.98 3.66
C ARG A 156 -7.06 -0.93 4.08
N ALA A 157 -6.00 -1.33 4.78
CA ALA A 157 -4.96 -0.42 5.23
C ALA A 157 -4.23 0.23 4.05
N THR A 158 -3.89 -0.55 3.02
CA THR A 158 -3.24 -0.01 1.81
C THR A 158 -4.18 0.91 1.03
N ALA A 159 -5.47 0.59 0.93
CA ALA A 159 -6.46 1.48 0.31
C ALA A 159 -6.58 2.81 1.06
N ALA A 160 -6.66 2.79 2.39
CA ALA A 160 -6.69 4.00 3.22
C ALA A 160 -5.42 4.84 3.07
N GLU A 161 -4.25 4.19 2.99
CA GLU A 161 -2.96 4.86 2.76
C GLU A 161 -2.93 5.57 1.41
N LEU A 162 -3.37 4.91 0.33
CA LEU A 162 -3.45 5.50 -1.01
C LEU A 162 -4.44 6.67 -1.06
N LEU A 163 -5.63 6.50 -0.47
CA LEU A 163 -6.61 7.59 -0.36
C LEU A 163 -6.06 8.78 0.44
N SER A 164 -5.26 8.53 1.49
CA SER A 164 -4.63 9.60 2.27
C SER A 164 -3.57 10.38 1.47
N ALA A 165 -3.01 9.78 0.41
CA ALA A 165 -2.11 10.47 -0.51
C ALA A 165 -2.85 11.34 -1.55
N LEU A 166 -4.18 11.24 -1.64
CA LEU A 166 -5.04 12.08 -2.48
C LEU A 166 -5.66 13.21 -1.63
N PRO A 167 -5.17 14.47 -1.73
CA PRO A 167 -5.58 15.55 -0.82
C PRO A 167 -7.07 15.90 -0.91
N SER A 168 -7.68 15.67 -2.07
CA SER A 168 -9.09 15.97 -2.34
C SER A 168 -10.02 14.79 -2.10
N SER A 169 -9.51 13.65 -1.62
CA SER A 169 -10.33 12.46 -1.43
C SER A 169 -11.38 12.65 -0.33
N ALA A 170 -12.49 11.95 -0.46
CA ALA A 170 -13.53 11.88 0.56
C ALA A 170 -12.98 11.35 1.89
N LEU A 171 -11.99 10.44 1.86
CA LEU A 171 -11.29 10.01 3.07
C LEU A 171 -10.54 11.18 3.72
N ALA A 172 -9.76 11.96 2.96
CA ALA A 172 -9.04 13.12 3.48
C ALA A 172 -10.00 14.15 4.09
N GLY A 173 -11.15 14.40 3.45
CA GLY A 173 -12.23 15.24 4.00
C GLY A 173 -12.76 14.72 5.34
N ARG A 174 -13.10 13.43 5.42
CA ARG A 174 -13.56 12.80 6.67
C ARG A 174 -12.48 12.79 7.76
N MET A 175 -11.19 12.72 7.41
CA MET A 175 -10.09 12.83 8.36
C MET A 175 -9.94 14.27 8.88
N ALA A 176 -10.05 15.26 8.00
CA ALA A 176 -10.01 16.67 8.36
C ALA A 176 -11.16 17.05 9.30
N ASP A 177 -12.39 16.61 8.99
CA ASP A 177 -13.57 16.85 9.83
C ASP A 177 -13.37 16.26 11.25
N ARG A 178 -12.84 15.04 11.35
CA ARG A 178 -12.53 14.40 12.65
C ARG A 178 -11.40 15.12 13.41
N ALA A 179 -10.36 15.55 12.71
CA ALA A 179 -9.28 16.29 13.34
C ALA A 179 -9.77 17.63 13.92
N LEU A 180 -10.68 18.32 13.22
CA LEU A 180 -11.26 19.58 13.67
C LEU A 180 -12.11 19.43 14.93
N THR A 181 -12.76 18.28 15.18
CA THR A 181 -13.50 18.07 16.43
C THR A 181 -12.59 17.85 17.64
N CYS A 182 -11.32 17.47 17.40
CA CYS A 182 -10.34 17.19 18.45
C CYS A 182 -9.57 18.44 18.89
N VAL A 183 -9.66 19.54 18.14
CA VAL A 183 -8.85 20.75 18.37
C VAL A 183 -9.76 21.91 18.71
N GLY A 184 -9.53 22.55 19.86
CA GLY A 184 -10.34 23.69 20.30
C GLY A 184 -9.55 24.64 21.20
N PRO A 185 -10.08 25.84 21.47
CA PRO A 185 -9.48 26.73 22.45
C PRO A 185 -9.55 26.11 23.84
N ASP A 186 -8.45 26.16 24.58
CA ASP A 186 -8.46 25.80 25.99
C ASP A 186 -9.22 26.87 26.77
N ARG A 187 -10.39 26.49 27.30
CA ARG A 187 -11.26 27.38 28.08
C ARG A 187 -10.85 27.48 29.56
N THR A 188 -9.84 26.72 29.97
CA THR A 188 -9.36 26.62 31.36
C THR A 188 -8.03 27.33 31.57
N ALA A 189 -7.31 27.65 30.50
CA ALA A 189 -6.05 28.39 30.57
C ALA A 189 -6.27 29.90 30.72
N ASP A 190 -5.43 30.55 31.53
CA ASP A 190 -5.43 32.01 31.72
C ASP A 190 -4.98 32.79 30.47
N VAL A 191 -4.31 32.11 29.54
CA VAL A 191 -3.82 32.65 28.26
C VAL A 191 -4.41 31.85 27.09
N PRO A 192 -4.72 32.49 25.94
CA PRO A 192 -5.25 31.80 24.77
C PRO A 192 -4.31 30.70 24.29
N THR A 193 -4.74 29.46 24.47
CA THR A 193 -4.02 28.25 24.06
C THR A 193 -4.96 27.29 23.34
N ILE A 194 -4.38 26.33 22.61
CA ILE A 194 -5.13 25.29 21.92
C ILE A 194 -5.06 24.02 22.77
N ALA A 195 -6.22 23.47 23.10
CA ALA A 195 -6.36 22.13 23.66
C ALA A 195 -6.59 21.12 22.53
N VAL A 196 -5.94 19.96 22.64
CA VAL A 196 -6.20 18.81 21.78
C VAL A 196 -6.77 17.70 22.65
N GLU A 197 -8.04 17.36 22.41
CA GLU A 197 -8.71 16.26 23.05
C GLU A 197 -8.92 15.13 22.04
N ALA A 198 -8.24 14.00 22.26
CA ALA A 198 -8.45 12.81 21.45
C ALA A 198 -9.91 12.33 21.56
N PRO A 199 -10.47 11.68 20.53
CA PRO A 199 -11.84 11.19 20.58
C PRO A 199 -12.07 10.27 21.79
N HIS A 200 -13.33 10.03 22.16
CA HIS A 200 -13.68 9.18 23.30
C HIS A 200 -13.77 7.69 22.93
N GLU A 201 -13.97 7.38 21.65
CA GLU A 201 -14.02 6.02 21.12
C GLU A 201 -13.46 5.94 19.69
N CYS A 202 -13.00 4.74 19.30
CA CYS A 202 -12.69 4.42 17.91
C CYS A 202 -13.89 3.70 17.28
N ASP A 203 -14.75 4.46 16.60
CA ASP A 203 -16.00 3.96 16.05
C ASP A 203 -15.80 3.03 14.82
N ALA A 204 -16.90 2.50 14.27
CA ALA A 204 -16.85 1.64 13.10
C ALA A 204 -16.41 2.38 11.81
N ALA A 205 -16.71 3.68 11.69
CA ALA A 205 -16.35 4.48 10.54
C ALA A 205 -14.84 4.81 10.53
N MET A 206 -14.26 5.13 11.70
CA MET A 206 -12.82 5.28 11.89
C MET A 206 -12.08 4.00 11.52
N ARG A 207 -12.58 2.84 11.96
CA ARG A 207 -11.99 1.53 11.60
C ARG A 207 -12.10 1.21 10.11
N ARG A 208 -13.20 1.60 9.46
CA ARG A 208 -13.34 1.49 7.99
C ARG A 208 -12.29 2.36 7.29
N ASP A 209 -12.08 3.58 7.78
CA ASP A 209 -11.14 4.56 7.23
C ASP A 209 -9.66 4.28 7.59
N GLY A 210 -9.35 3.09 8.12
CA GLY A 210 -7.97 2.65 8.37
C GLY A 210 -7.44 2.92 9.77
N VAL A 211 -8.20 3.57 10.67
CA VAL A 211 -7.80 3.80 12.05
C VAL A 211 -7.81 2.48 12.84
N VAL A 212 -6.69 2.14 13.46
CA VAL A 212 -6.54 0.88 14.19
C VAL A 212 -6.94 1.08 15.64
N ALA A 213 -8.02 0.44 16.10
CA ALA A 213 -8.50 0.59 17.47
C ALA A 213 -7.54 0.02 18.53
N VAL A 214 -6.84 -1.08 18.24
CA VAL A 214 -5.99 -1.78 19.21
C VAL A 214 -4.57 -1.18 19.19
N PRO A 215 -4.11 -0.57 20.30
CA PRO A 215 -2.77 -0.02 20.37
C PRO A 215 -1.69 -1.11 20.47
N PRO A 216 -0.45 -0.82 20.05
CA PRO A 216 0.70 -1.64 20.41
C PRO A 216 0.95 -1.62 21.92
N ALA A 217 1.65 -2.65 22.43
CA ALA A 217 1.92 -2.79 23.86
C ALA A 217 2.60 -1.53 24.44
N GLY A 218 2.11 -1.05 25.59
CA GLY A 218 2.66 0.11 26.29
C GLY A 218 2.08 1.48 25.89
N ARG A 219 1.08 1.53 25.01
CA ARG A 219 0.37 2.77 24.63
C ARG A 219 -1.11 2.69 25.01
N GLY A 220 -1.66 3.76 25.59
CA GLY A 220 -3.09 3.86 25.90
C GLY A 220 -3.93 4.08 24.64
N GLU A 221 -5.16 3.56 24.63
CA GLU A 221 -6.05 3.59 23.44
C GLU A 221 -6.19 4.99 22.84
N ARG A 222 -6.58 6.00 23.65
CA ARG A 222 -6.76 7.40 23.21
C ARG A 222 -5.47 8.14 22.81
N SER A 223 -4.30 7.51 23.01
CA SER A 223 -3.00 8.04 22.55
C SER A 223 -2.50 7.35 21.27
N TRP A 224 -3.26 6.36 20.79
CA TRP A 224 -2.93 5.58 19.61
C TRP A 224 -3.79 5.94 18.40
N TRP A 225 -5.10 6.11 18.61
CA TRP A 225 -6.05 6.54 17.60
C TRP A 225 -6.55 7.96 17.86
#